data_AF-A0A9C9EPX5-F1
#
_entry.id   AF-A0A9C9EPX5-F1
#
_cell.length_a   1.000
_cell.length_b   1.000
_cell.length_c   1.000
_cell.angle_alpha   90.00
_cell.angle_beta   90.00
_cell.angle_gamma   90.00
#
_symmetry.space_group_name_H-M   'P 1'
#
loop_
_entity.id
_entity.type
_entity.pdbx_description
1 polymer ?
#
loop_
_entity_poly.entity_id
_entity_poly.type
_entity_poly.pdbx_seq_one_letter_code
_entity_poly.pdbx_strand_id
1 'polypeptide(L)'
;MVIITTRGGDEMITIFKTAENGLKEVKEYERDCWVNLSNPTNEEIEELHRRMNIPLDFLTDPLDIDERSRIEMENKCVLIVIRTPHFNGRDMEIPYITLPLGIIFA
;
A
#
# COMPACT_ATOMS: atom_id res chain seq x y z
N MET A 1 1.71 8.26 -5.76
CA MET A 1 2.06 6.84 -5.62
C MET A 1 1.45 6.33 -4.33
N VAL A 2 0.76 5.20 -4.37
CA VAL A 2 0.11 4.59 -3.21
C VAL A 2 0.84 3.30 -2.86
N ILE A 3 1.14 3.09 -1.58
CA ILE A 3 1.80 1.90 -1.05
C ILE A 3 0.82 1.27 -0.07
N ILE A 4 0.61 -0.05 -0.18
CA ILE A 4 -0.33 -0.78 0.66
C ILE A 4 0.31 -2.02 1.26
N THR A 5 0.11 -2.21 2.56
CA THR A 5 0.67 -3.31 3.35
C THR A 5 -0.38 -3.94 4.26
N THR A 6 -0.26 -5.25 4.46
CA THR A 6 -1.18 -6.03 5.31
C THR A 6 -0.83 -6.00 6.78
N ARG A 7 0.45 -5.87 7.16
CA ARG A 7 0.90 -5.93 8.56
C ARG A 7 2.15 -5.09 8.82
N GLY A 8 2.00 -4.05 9.64
CA GLY A 8 3.11 -3.14 9.99
C GLY A 8 2.89 -2.13 11.12
N GLY A 9 1.73 -2.10 11.79
CA GLY A 9 1.37 -1.12 12.83
C GLY A 9 -0.13 -0.89 12.89
N ASP A 10 -0.58 0.03 13.75
CA ASP A 10 -1.99 0.45 13.85
C ASP A 10 -2.55 0.87 12.47
N GLU A 11 -3.87 0.72 12.30
CA GLU A 11 -4.62 1.18 11.11
C GLU A 11 -4.30 2.66 10.85
N MET A 12 -3.67 2.95 9.71
CA MET A 12 -3.26 4.33 9.42
C MET A 12 -3.03 4.57 7.94
N ILE A 13 -3.76 5.54 7.40
CA ILE A 13 -3.34 6.29 6.21
C ILE A 13 -2.33 7.36 6.64
N THR A 14 -1.18 7.39 5.96
CA THR A 14 -0.20 8.49 6.07
C THR A 14 0.11 9.05 4.70
N ILE A 15 0.19 10.38 4.60
CA ILE A 15 0.44 11.07 3.33
C ILE A 15 1.76 11.83 3.43
N PHE A 16 2.64 11.64 2.46
CA PHE A 16 3.92 12.32 2.39
C PHE A 16 4.10 13.04 1.06
N LYS A 17 4.98 14.04 1.06
CA LYS A 17 5.43 14.73 -0.15
C LYS A 17 6.94 14.81 -0.18
N THR A 18 7.51 14.68 -1.37
CA THR A 18 8.93 14.89 -1.58
C THR A 18 9.28 16.36 -1.37
N ALA A 19 10.28 16.62 -0.53
CA ALA A 19 10.88 17.92 -0.25
C ALA A 19 12.40 17.83 -0.44
N GLU A 20 13.11 18.96 -0.38
CA GLU A 20 14.56 19.03 -0.61
C GLU A 20 15.37 18.04 0.25
N ASN A 21 14.92 17.77 1.48
CA ASN A 21 15.63 16.92 2.45
C ASN A 21 14.90 15.60 2.74
N GLY A 22 14.09 15.08 1.79
CA GLY A 22 13.42 13.78 1.91
C GLY A 22 11.90 13.87 1.89
N LEU A 23 11.23 13.00 2.64
CA LEU A 23 9.77 12.97 2.73
C LEU A 23 9.26 13.81 3.90
N LYS A 24 8.24 14.64 3.65
CA LYS A 24 7.53 15.40 4.67
C LYS A 24 6.07 14.95 4.72
N GLU A 25 5.57 14.65 5.91
CA GLU A 25 4.16 14.33 6.12
C GLU A 25 3.27 15.56 5.84
N VAL A 26 2.14 15.32 5.18
CA VAL A 26 1.12 16.31 4.83
C VAL A 26 -0.26 15.81 5.21
N LYS A 27 -1.22 16.73 5.37
CA LYS A 27 -2.60 16.39 5.80
C LYS A 27 -3.56 16.18 4.64
N GLU A 28 -3.21 16.66 3.46
CA GLU A 28 -4.08 16.66 2.30
C GLU A 28 -3.46 15.86 1.17
N TYR A 29 -4.32 15.20 0.41
CA TYR A 29 -3.94 14.54 -0.83
C TYR A 29 -3.61 15.59 -1.89
N GLU A 30 -2.34 15.65 -2.26
CA GLU A 30 -1.81 16.57 -3.26
C GLU A 30 -1.27 15.79 -4.46
N ARG A 31 -1.08 16.50 -5.58
CA ARG A 31 -0.38 15.94 -6.74
C ARG A 31 1.03 15.48 -6.34
N ASP A 32 1.42 14.32 -6.84
CA ASP A 32 2.74 13.70 -6.62
C ASP A 32 3.03 13.38 -5.14
N CYS A 33 1.98 13.22 -4.32
CA CYS A 33 2.11 12.70 -2.96
C CYS A 33 2.33 11.18 -2.94
N TRP A 34 2.86 10.73 -1.81
CA TRP A 34 3.00 9.34 -1.42
C TRP A 34 1.91 9.04 -0.40
N VAL A 35 1.10 8.03 -0.66
CA VAL A 35 0.09 7.57 0.30
C VAL A 35 0.49 6.20 0.79
N ASN A 36 0.65 6.03 2.09
CA ASN A 36 0.93 4.73 2.70
C ASN A 36 -0.31 4.26 3.47
N LEU A 37 -0.80 3.08 3.11
CA LEU A 37 -1.93 2.39 3.72
C LEU A 37 -1.39 1.17 4.47
N SER A 38 -1.55 1.17 5.78
CA SER A 38 -1.24 0.02 6.64
C SER A 38 -2.54 -0.54 7.20
N ASN A 39 -2.88 -1.77 6.81
CA ASN A 39 -4.11 -2.46 7.22
C ASN A 39 -5.35 -1.55 7.12
N PRO A 40 -5.64 -0.98 5.94
CA PRO A 40 -6.71 0.01 5.79
C PRO A 40 -8.08 -0.59 6.04
N THR A 41 -8.98 0.24 6.56
CA THR A 41 -10.41 -0.07 6.68
C THR A 41 -11.11 -0.03 5.31
N ASN A 42 -12.28 -0.64 5.20
CA ASN A 42 -13.08 -0.56 3.97
C ASN A 42 -13.47 0.88 3.64
N GLU A 43 -13.74 1.70 4.65
CA GLU A 43 -14.06 3.11 4.50
C GLU A 43 -12.90 3.91 3.89
N GLU A 44 -11.67 3.63 4.34
CA GLU A 44 -10.44 4.22 3.81
C GLU A 44 -10.16 3.80 2.36
N ILE A 45 -10.37 2.52 2.04
CA ILE A 45 -10.26 1.99 0.67
C ILE A 45 -11.26 2.70 -0.26
N GLU A 46 -12.52 2.82 0.16
CA GLU A 46 -13.58 3.49 -0.61
C GLU A 46 -13.35 5.01 -0.76
N GLU A 47 -12.74 5.66 0.23
CA GLU A 47 -12.31 7.05 0.10
C GLU A 47 -11.23 7.18 -0.99
N LEU A 48 -10.18 6.35 -0.96
CA LEU A 48 -9.10 6.40 -1.94
C LEU A 48 -9.58 6.08 -3.35
N HIS A 49 -10.40 5.03 -3.50
CA HIS A 49 -11.02 4.67 -4.77
C HIS A 49 -11.70 5.89 -5.41
N ARG A 50 -12.57 6.57 -4.65
CA ARG A 50 -13.32 7.74 -5.14
C ARG A 50 -12.44 8.97 -5.38
N ARG A 51 -11.45 9.21 -4.51
CA ARG A 51 -10.64 10.42 -4.55
C ARG A 51 -9.54 10.38 -5.61
N MET A 52 -8.93 9.21 -5.82
CA MET A 52 -7.82 9.02 -6.75
C MET A 52 -8.21 8.29 -8.04
N ASN A 53 -9.45 7.81 -8.15
CA ASN A 53 -9.94 7.06 -9.30
C ASN A 53 -9.09 5.80 -9.57
N ILE A 54 -8.68 5.12 -8.50
CA ILE A 54 -7.93 3.86 -8.53
C ILE A 54 -8.93 2.70 -8.58
N PRO A 55 -8.74 1.68 -9.43
CA PRO A 55 -9.56 0.46 -9.38
C PRO A 55 -9.64 -0.14 -7.96
N LEU A 56 -10.82 -0.62 -7.56
CA LEU A 56 -11.04 -1.08 -6.18
C LEU A 56 -10.21 -2.33 -5.86
N ASP A 57 -10.12 -3.25 -6.82
CA ASP A 57 -9.26 -4.44 -6.77
C ASP A 57 -7.78 -4.09 -6.57
N PHE A 58 -7.29 -3.00 -7.17
CA PHE A 58 -5.90 -2.57 -6.96
C PHE A 58 -5.61 -2.21 -5.50
N LEU A 59 -6.63 -1.75 -4.76
CA LEU A 59 -6.53 -1.45 -3.32
C LEU A 59 -6.80 -2.68 -2.45
N THR A 60 -7.51 -3.70 -2.93
CA THR A 60 -7.87 -4.88 -2.11
C THR A 60 -6.97 -6.08 -2.35
N ASP A 61 -6.52 -6.32 -3.58
CA ASP A 61 -5.71 -7.50 -3.93
C ASP A 61 -4.43 -7.61 -3.10
N PRO A 62 -3.66 -6.52 -2.86
CA PRO A 62 -2.45 -6.62 -2.04
C PRO A 62 -2.73 -6.93 -0.56
N LEU A 63 -4.00 -6.88 -0.14
CA LEU A 63 -4.41 -7.23 1.22
C LEU A 63 -4.58 -8.75 1.41
N ASP A 64 -4.66 -9.52 0.32
CA ASP A 64 -4.67 -10.99 0.39
C ASP A 64 -3.25 -11.50 0.65
N ILE A 65 -3.07 -12.26 1.73
CA ILE A 65 -1.79 -12.86 2.11
C ILE A 65 -1.24 -13.85 1.07
N ASP A 66 -2.12 -14.44 0.26
CA ASP A 66 -1.79 -15.40 -0.79
C ASP A 66 -1.54 -14.74 -2.16
N GLU A 67 -1.65 -13.41 -2.25
CA GLU A 67 -1.45 -12.67 -3.48
C GLU A 67 -0.05 -12.90 -4.08
N ARG A 68 0.00 -12.96 -5.42
CA ARG A 68 1.19 -13.27 -6.18
C ARG A 68 1.80 -12.01 -6.77
N SER A 69 3.13 -12.02 -6.90
CA SER A 69 3.81 -10.90 -7.53
C SER A 69 3.45 -10.79 -9.01
N ARG A 70 3.02 -9.60 -9.41
CA ARG A 70 2.61 -9.28 -10.78
C ARG A 70 2.65 -7.79 -11.02
N ILE A 71 2.56 -7.41 -12.29
CA ILE A 71 2.32 -6.03 -12.73
C ILE A 71 1.02 -6.04 -13.51
N GLU A 72 0.14 -5.11 -13.19
CA GLU A 72 -1.18 -4.98 -13.79
C GLU A 72 -1.46 -3.53 -14.15
N MET A 73 -2.13 -3.30 -15.28
CA MET A 73 -2.41 -1.97 -15.80
C MET A 73 -3.88 -1.85 -16.18
N GLU A 74 -4.60 -0.95 -15.53
CA GLU A 74 -6.00 -0.68 -15.81
C GLU A 74 -6.31 0.80 -15.59
N ASN A 75 -7.12 1.43 -16.45
CA ASN A 75 -7.60 2.82 -16.28
C ASN A 75 -6.48 3.84 -16.02
N LYS A 76 -5.32 3.66 -16.65
CA LYS A 76 -4.07 4.44 -16.46
C LYS A 76 -3.41 4.28 -15.09
N CYS A 77 -3.97 3.45 -14.22
CA CYS A 77 -3.32 2.99 -13.02
C CYS A 77 -2.39 1.82 -13.33
N VAL A 78 -1.29 1.73 -12.60
CA VAL A 78 -0.37 0.58 -12.62
C VAL A 78 -0.27 0.04 -11.22
N LEU A 79 -0.69 -1.21 -11.01
CA LEU A 79 -0.45 -1.97 -9.79
C LEU A 79 0.81 -2.81 -9.97
N ILE A 80 1.68 -2.77 -8.98
CA ILE A 80 2.82 -3.65 -8.82
C ILE A 80 2.64 -4.36 -7.49
N VAL A 81 2.52 -5.69 -7.51
CA VAL A 81 2.57 -6.49 -6.29
C VAL A 81 3.92 -7.17 -6.21
N ILE A 82 4.62 -6.99 -5.10
CA ILE A 82 5.87 -7.69 -4.79
C ILE A 82 5.77 -8.42 -3.46
N ARG A 83 6.36 -9.61 -3.35
CA ARG A 83 6.48 -10.29 -2.05
C ARG A 83 7.75 -9.83 -1.36
N THR A 84 7.59 -9.32 -0.14
CA THR A 84 8.69 -8.82 0.69
C THR A 84 8.89 -9.73 1.90
N PRO A 85 10.14 -9.93 2.36
CA PRO A 85 10.38 -10.69 3.58
C PRO A 85 9.82 -9.93 4.79
N HIS A 86 9.08 -10.64 5.64
CA HIS A 86 8.54 -10.11 6.88
C HIS A 86 9.05 -10.96 8.05
N PHE A 87 9.52 -10.28 9.09
CA PHE A 87 9.97 -10.93 10.30
C PHE A 87 8.76 -11.27 11.19
N ASN A 88 8.53 -12.56 11.42
CA ASN A 88 7.35 -13.09 12.10
C ASN A 88 7.57 -13.33 13.60
N GLY A 89 8.76 -13.03 14.13
CA GLY A 89 9.13 -13.23 15.55
C GLY A 89 10.20 -14.32 15.74
N ARG A 90 11.02 -14.17 16.79
CA ARG A 90 12.16 -15.08 17.05
C ARG A 90 11.71 -16.45 17.54
N ASP A 91 10.57 -16.49 18.24
CA ASP A 91 10.05 -17.70 18.88
C ASP A 91 9.13 -18.50 17.94
N MET A 92 8.92 -18.03 16.71
CA MET A 92 8.17 -18.76 15.68
C MET A 92 9.03 -19.87 15.07
N GLU A 93 8.42 -21.02 14.77
CA GLU A 93 9.08 -22.13 14.05
C GLU A 93 9.65 -21.67 12.70
N ILE A 94 8.94 -20.76 12.02
CA ILE A 94 9.38 -20.08 10.80
C ILE A 94 9.52 -18.57 11.12
N PRO A 95 10.75 -18.07 11.38
CA PRO A 95 10.96 -16.68 11.81
C PRO A 95 10.77 -15.64 10.72
N TYR A 96 10.81 -16.05 9.44
CA TYR A 96 10.62 -15.17 8.30
C TYR A 96 9.60 -15.76 7.34
N ILE A 97 8.60 -14.96 7.01
CA ILE A 97 7.61 -15.25 5.97
C ILE A 97 7.74 -14.22 4.85
N THR A 98 6.92 -14.35 3.81
CA THR A 98 6.81 -13.31 2.79
C THR A 98 5.39 -12.77 2.74
N LEU A 99 5.25 -11.45 2.74
CA LEU A 99 3.98 -10.75 2.64
C LEU A 99 3.92 -9.94 1.34
N PRO A 100 2.74 -9.79 0.73
CA PRO A 100 2.57 -8.90 -0.41
C PRO A 100 2.70 -7.43 0.01
N LEU A 101 3.30 -6.65 -0.87
CA LEU A 101 3.36 -5.19 -0.87
C LEU A 101 2.78 -4.73 -2.19
N GLY A 102 1.72 -3.92 -2.14
CA GLY A 102 1.16 -3.27 -3.32
C GLY A 102 1.75 -1.88 -3.50
N ILE A 103 2.12 -1.55 -4.73
CA ILE A 103 2.57 -0.21 -5.15
C ILE A 103 1.71 0.20 -6.35
N ILE A 104 1.01 1.32 -6.23
CA ILE A 104 0.10 1.81 -7.25
C ILE A 104 0.57 3.18 -7.75
N PHE A 105 0.69 3.30 -9.07
CA PHE A 105 0.83 4.58 -9.76
C PHE A 105 -0.53 4.95 -10.35
N ALA A 106 -1.05 6.12 -10.00
CA ALA A 106 -2.35 6.65 -10.40
C ALA A 106 -2.21 8.14 -10.77
#